data_AF-A0A962AII9-F1
#
_entry.id   AF-A0A962AII9-F1
#
_cell.length_a   1.000
_cell.length_b   1.000
_cell.length_c   1.000
_cell.angle_alpha   90.00
_cell.angle_beta   90.00
_cell.angle_gamma   90.00
#
_symmetry.space_group_name_H-M   'P 1'
#
loop_
_entity.id
_entity.type
_entity.pdbx_description
1 polymer ?
#
loop_
_entity_poly.entity_id
_entity_poly.type
_entity_poly.pdbx_seq_one_letter_code
_entity_poly.pdbx_strand_id
1 'polypeptide(L)'
;MTGFELILAAHLAASHPGPAQFVSAGANAPVACPAQKSAQVDVHWRSEPIKYDISQSEAELAAHHIDTKNPYGVHVATDVGGLMSGKISFQSSTEISSVRFPAQSLTCLWINRVSVDIVMDPTIQIASEHPKGTCEYVAILEHESKHVAIDRGVIEAYLDTIRAAAAQAVQKVGMVGPKPSETGEDFKTKMSKYVEGQIKAAMDQMYAARVARQQALDSKAEYDRIAAQCPKGGQ
;
A
#
# COMPACT_ATOMS: atom_id res chain seq x y z
N MET A 1 81.81 -68.48 -11.64
CA MET A 1 80.53 -68.84 -12.32
C MET A 1 79.91 -67.52 -12.77
N THR A 2 80.30 -67.04 -13.95
CA THR A 2 79.53 -67.12 -15.24
C THR A 2 78.27 -66.26 -15.20
N GLY A 3 78.34 -65.05 -15.77
CA GLY A 3 77.70 -64.72 -17.06
C GLY A 3 76.61 -63.66 -16.78
N PHE A 4 76.15 -62.79 -17.67
CA PHE A 4 76.27 -62.66 -19.12
C PHE A 4 75.82 -61.22 -19.44
N GLU A 5 76.42 -60.56 -20.42
CA GLU A 5 75.91 -59.30 -20.97
C GLU A 5 74.57 -59.49 -21.69
N LEU A 6 73.72 -58.46 -21.72
CA LEU A 6 72.85 -58.25 -22.87
C LEU A 6 72.50 -56.76 -23.05
N ILE A 7 73.00 -56.21 -24.15
CA ILE A 7 72.63 -54.95 -24.77
C ILE A 7 71.22 -55.09 -25.36
N LEU A 8 70.30 -54.16 -25.10
CA LEU A 8 69.10 -54.00 -25.92
C LEU A 8 68.92 -52.55 -26.37
N ALA A 9 68.83 -52.42 -27.69
CA ALA A 9 68.82 -51.18 -28.44
C ALA A 9 67.52 -50.38 -28.29
N ALA A 10 67.68 -49.06 -28.35
CA ALA A 10 66.63 -48.06 -28.45
C ALA A 10 65.83 -48.20 -29.76
N HIS A 11 64.51 -48.08 -29.67
CA HIS A 11 63.64 -47.69 -30.80
C HIS A 11 62.80 -46.50 -30.34
N LEU A 12 63.21 -45.28 -30.74
CA LEU A 12 62.36 -44.10 -30.68
C LEU A 12 61.38 -44.15 -31.86
N ALA A 13 60.12 -44.45 -31.58
CA ALA A 13 59.03 -44.22 -32.53
C ALA A 13 58.53 -42.76 -32.36
N ALA A 14 58.75 -41.94 -33.39
CA ALA A 14 58.21 -40.59 -33.45
C ALA A 14 56.70 -40.62 -33.76
N SER A 15 55.88 -40.52 -32.72
CA SER A 15 54.44 -40.27 -32.83
C SER A 15 54.18 -38.84 -33.30
N HIS A 16 53.65 -38.68 -34.50
CA HIS A 16 53.21 -37.39 -35.04
C HIS A 16 51.95 -36.91 -34.27
N PRO A 17 51.90 -35.66 -33.77
CA PRO A 17 50.67 -35.09 -33.25
C PRO A 17 49.71 -34.83 -34.42
N GLY A 18 48.57 -35.54 -34.43
CA GLY A 18 47.47 -35.28 -35.36
C GLY A 18 46.90 -33.87 -35.19
N PRO A 19 46.24 -33.31 -36.22
CA PRO A 19 45.70 -31.96 -36.17
C PRO A 19 44.67 -31.85 -35.03
N ALA A 20 44.87 -30.85 -34.18
CA ALA A 20 43.95 -30.50 -33.12
C ALA A 20 42.57 -30.19 -33.73
N GLN A 21 41.61 -31.10 -33.51
CA GLN A 21 40.22 -30.85 -33.82
C GLN A 21 39.71 -29.81 -32.81
N PHE A 22 39.52 -28.58 -33.27
CA PHE A 22 38.78 -27.56 -32.53
C PHE A 22 37.32 -28.02 -32.43
N VAL A 23 36.98 -28.62 -31.30
CA VAL A 23 35.58 -28.89 -30.95
C VAL A 23 34.93 -27.54 -30.65
N SER A 24 34.17 -27.03 -31.62
CA SER A 24 33.29 -25.89 -31.42
C SER A 24 32.10 -26.34 -30.56
N ALA A 25 32.27 -26.32 -29.24
CA ALA A 25 31.14 -26.25 -28.32
C ALA A 25 30.54 -24.86 -28.49
N GLY A 26 29.31 -24.65 -28.91
CA GLY A 26 28.08 -25.38 -28.65
C GLY A 26 27.04 -24.26 -28.47
N ALA A 27 25.92 -24.35 -29.18
CA ALA A 27 24.92 -23.29 -29.34
C ALA A 27 24.54 -22.58 -28.02
N ASN A 28 24.33 -21.26 -28.09
CA ASN A 28 23.79 -20.41 -27.03
C ASN A 28 22.52 -21.04 -26.44
N ALA A 29 22.63 -21.68 -25.28
CA ALA A 29 21.46 -22.12 -24.53
C ALA A 29 20.59 -20.88 -24.20
N PRO A 30 19.26 -20.96 -24.39
CA PRO A 30 18.39 -19.84 -24.07
C PRO A 30 18.50 -19.50 -22.58
N VAL A 31 18.84 -18.24 -22.28
CA VAL A 31 18.86 -17.72 -20.91
C VAL A 31 17.44 -17.77 -20.36
N ALA A 32 17.26 -18.46 -19.23
CA ALA A 32 15.99 -18.51 -18.51
C ALA A 32 16.06 -17.69 -17.23
N CYS A 33 14.95 -17.06 -16.85
CA CYS A 33 14.88 -16.40 -15.54
C CYS A 33 14.88 -17.44 -14.42
N PRO A 34 15.72 -17.27 -13.38
CA PRO A 34 15.75 -18.19 -12.26
C PRO A 34 14.45 -18.11 -11.44
N ALA A 35 13.99 -19.26 -10.94
CA ALA A 35 12.87 -19.31 -10.01
C ALA A 35 13.14 -18.45 -8.77
N GLN A 36 12.12 -17.74 -8.28
CA GLN A 36 12.21 -16.83 -7.15
C GLN A 36 11.26 -17.23 -6.04
N LYS A 37 11.55 -16.76 -4.82
CA LYS A 37 10.62 -16.85 -3.70
C LYS A 37 9.40 -15.96 -3.98
N SER A 38 8.26 -16.33 -3.40
CA SER A 38 7.07 -15.47 -3.41
C SER A 38 7.36 -14.13 -2.74
N ALA A 39 6.82 -13.05 -3.31
CA ALA A 39 6.99 -11.73 -2.73
C ALA A 39 6.26 -11.61 -1.39
N GLN A 40 6.77 -10.76 -0.51
CA GLN A 40 6.14 -10.38 0.75
C GLN A 40 5.16 -9.23 0.52
N VAL A 41 4.03 -9.26 1.22
CA VAL A 41 3.04 -8.18 1.19
C VAL A 41 2.75 -7.77 2.62
N ASP A 42 3.15 -6.56 2.97
CA ASP A 42 2.97 -5.98 4.29
C ASP A 42 1.95 -4.84 4.21
N VAL A 43 0.95 -4.89 5.07
CA VAL A 43 -0.05 -3.82 5.20
C VAL A 43 -0.10 -3.42 6.66
N HIS A 44 0.28 -2.18 6.94
CA HIS A 44 0.27 -1.58 8.25
C HIS A 44 -0.73 -0.44 8.30
N TRP A 45 -1.42 -0.31 9.43
CA TRP A 45 -2.27 0.83 9.68
C TRP A 45 -2.10 1.31 11.12
N ARG A 46 -2.29 2.61 11.32
CA ARG A 46 -2.38 3.20 12.66
C ARG A 46 -3.31 4.40 12.66
N SER A 47 -3.89 4.68 13.83
CA SER A 47 -4.57 5.93 14.13
C SER A 47 -3.70 6.70 15.12
N GLU A 48 -3.40 7.96 14.79
CA GLU A 48 -2.85 8.90 15.75
C GLU A 48 -3.92 9.23 16.82
N PRO A 49 -3.51 9.71 18.01
CA PRO A 49 -4.43 10.17 19.05
C PRO A 49 -5.35 11.29 18.54
N ILE A 50 -6.59 11.31 19.05
CA ILE A 50 -7.55 12.37 18.71
C ILE A 50 -7.04 13.70 19.26
N LYS A 51 -6.94 14.70 18.38
CA LYS A 51 -6.72 16.11 18.76
C LYS A 51 -8.07 16.79 19.02
N TYR A 52 -8.11 17.69 20.00
CA TYR A 52 -9.30 18.47 20.31
C TYR A 52 -9.02 19.95 20.11
N ASP A 53 -9.87 20.64 19.36
CA ASP A 53 -9.80 22.07 19.13
C ASP A 53 -11.14 22.71 19.51
N ILE A 54 -11.09 23.74 20.36
CA ILE A 54 -12.26 24.50 20.83
C ILE A 54 -12.13 26.00 20.55
N SER A 55 -11.24 26.36 19.64
CA SER A 55 -10.90 27.76 19.37
C SER A 55 -11.77 28.44 18.31
N GLN A 56 -12.49 27.65 17.51
CA GLN A 56 -13.30 28.13 16.39
C GLN A 56 -14.75 28.31 16.84
N SER A 57 -15.42 29.32 16.27
CA SER A 57 -16.86 29.55 16.41
C SER A 57 -17.68 28.62 15.51
N GLU A 58 -18.97 28.47 15.78
CA GLU A 58 -19.89 27.71 14.91
C GLU A 58 -19.84 28.22 13.47
N ALA A 59 -19.81 29.55 13.29
CA ALA A 59 -19.76 30.17 11.97
C ALA A 59 -18.46 29.86 11.21
N GLU A 60 -17.34 29.74 11.92
CA GLU A 60 -16.07 29.32 11.33
C GLU A 60 -16.08 27.83 10.97
N LEU A 61 -16.65 26.98 11.83
CA LEU A 61 -16.81 25.54 11.56
C LEU A 61 -17.70 25.28 10.34
N ALA A 62 -18.80 26.02 10.20
CA ALA A 62 -19.73 25.93 9.06
C ALA A 62 -19.08 26.25 7.71
N ALA A 63 -17.97 27.02 7.71
CA ALA A 63 -17.26 27.39 6.50
C ALA A 63 -16.30 26.31 5.98
N HIS A 64 -16.07 25.22 6.74
CA HIS A 64 -15.19 24.12 6.30
C HIS A 64 -15.87 23.26 5.24
N HIS A 65 -15.08 22.77 4.28
CA HIS A 65 -15.54 21.77 3.32
C HIS A 65 -15.60 20.39 3.99
N ILE A 66 -16.81 19.85 4.13
CA ILE A 66 -17.07 18.52 4.70
C ILE A 66 -17.42 17.50 3.61
N ASP A 67 -16.93 16.27 3.78
CA ASP A 67 -17.18 15.14 2.85
C ASP A 67 -18.65 14.67 2.88
N THR A 68 -19.41 15.08 3.90
CA THR A 68 -20.83 14.81 4.06
C THR A 68 -21.65 15.89 3.38
N LYS A 69 -22.42 15.52 2.35
CA LYS A 69 -23.38 16.43 1.74
C LYS A 69 -24.57 16.59 2.68
N ASN A 70 -24.82 17.81 3.14
CA ASN A 70 -26.03 18.17 3.88
C ASN A 70 -27.29 17.75 3.07
N PRO A 71 -28.12 16.82 3.56
CA PRO A 71 -29.28 16.34 2.83
C PRO A 71 -30.50 17.29 2.84
N TYR A 72 -30.46 18.43 3.55
CA TYR A 72 -31.66 19.24 3.84
C TYR A 72 -31.60 20.73 3.47
N GLY A 73 -30.60 21.17 2.70
CA GLY A 73 -30.56 22.55 2.17
C GLY A 73 -30.22 23.63 3.20
N VAL A 74 -30.06 24.86 2.71
CA VAL A 74 -29.46 26.04 3.38
C VAL A 74 -30.14 26.54 4.67
N HIS A 75 -31.22 25.93 5.14
CA HIS A 75 -32.02 26.43 6.27
C HIS A 75 -32.32 25.41 7.39
N VAL A 76 -31.71 24.23 7.34
CA VAL A 76 -31.75 23.31 8.48
C VAL A 76 -30.40 23.45 9.20
N ALA A 77 -30.43 23.81 10.48
CA ALA A 77 -29.23 23.85 11.32
C ALA A 77 -28.65 22.43 11.39
N THR A 78 -27.76 22.11 10.46
CA THR A 78 -26.96 20.89 10.44
C THR A 78 -25.64 21.07 11.19
N ASP A 79 -25.37 22.28 11.67
CA ASP A 79 -24.30 22.55 12.62
C ASP A 79 -24.71 22.01 13.99
N VAL A 80 -24.18 20.85 14.33
CA VAL A 80 -24.14 20.36 15.71
C VAL A 80 -23.08 21.09 16.52
N GLY A 81 -22.62 22.28 16.11
CA GLY A 81 -21.58 23.02 16.81
C GLY A 81 -20.27 22.23 16.97
N GLY A 82 -20.01 21.27 16.08
CA GLY A 82 -18.83 20.40 16.09
C GLY A 82 -18.50 19.87 14.71
N LEU A 83 -17.26 19.43 14.54
CA LEU A 83 -16.74 18.88 13.29
C LEU A 83 -15.61 17.89 13.55
N MET A 84 -15.76 16.65 13.09
CA MET A 84 -14.66 15.73 12.91
C MET A 84 -13.95 16.02 11.58
N SER A 85 -12.66 16.34 11.65
CA SER A 85 -11.79 16.50 10.48
C SER A 85 -10.50 15.71 10.66
N GLY A 86 -9.75 15.51 9.57
CA GLY A 86 -8.51 14.74 9.64
C GLY A 86 -8.17 14.10 8.31
N LYS A 87 -6.88 13.80 8.13
CA LYS A 87 -6.41 13.14 6.91
C LYS A 87 -6.26 11.65 7.18
N ILE A 88 -6.83 10.84 6.29
CA ILE A 88 -6.38 9.47 6.07
C ILE A 88 -5.37 9.56 4.93
N SER A 89 -4.10 9.30 5.23
CA SER A 89 -3.04 9.21 4.23
C SER A 89 -2.65 7.75 4.02
N PHE A 90 -2.22 7.44 2.80
CA PHE A 90 -1.62 6.16 2.50
C PHE A 90 -0.34 6.34 1.70
N GLN A 91 0.61 5.45 1.93
CA GLN A 91 1.84 5.35 1.17
C GLN A 91 2.04 3.89 0.77
N SER A 92 2.44 3.65 -0.47
CA SER A 92 2.82 2.32 -0.94
C SER A 92 4.23 2.33 -1.53
N SER A 93 4.97 1.26 -1.32
CA SER A 93 6.26 1.02 -1.95
C SER A 93 6.33 -0.38 -2.56
N THR A 94 7.12 -0.54 -3.62
CA THR A 94 7.32 -1.81 -4.32
C THR A 94 8.81 -2.03 -4.54
N GLU A 95 9.35 -3.05 -3.89
CA GLU A 95 10.75 -3.47 -4.03
C GLU A 95 10.87 -4.45 -5.20
N ILE A 96 11.63 -4.07 -6.22
CA ILE A 96 11.86 -4.88 -7.42
C ILE A 96 13.32 -5.30 -7.48
N SER A 97 13.54 -6.62 -7.54
CA SER A 97 14.86 -7.20 -7.76
C SER A 97 15.08 -7.59 -9.21
N SER A 98 16.36 -7.76 -9.56
CA SER A 98 16.77 -8.16 -10.90
C SER A 98 17.98 -9.07 -10.90
N VAL A 99 18.06 -9.97 -11.88
CA VAL A 99 19.30 -10.65 -12.27
C VAL A 99 19.66 -10.24 -13.70
N ARG A 100 20.92 -9.90 -13.93
CA ARG A 100 21.45 -9.50 -15.24
C ARG A 100 22.33 -10.61 -15.80
N PHE A 101 22.29 -10.76 -17.12
CA PHE A 101 23.08 -11.68 -17.91
C PHE A 101 23.90 -10.86 -18.93
N PRO A 102 25.09 -10.34 -18.53
CA PRO A 102 25.83 -9.36 -19.31
C PRO A 102 26.27 -9.87 -20.69
N ALA A 103 26.64 -11.15 -20.78
CA ALA A 103 27.07 -11.77 -22.04
C ALA A 103 25.96 -11.79 -23.11
N GLN A 104 24.69 -11.70 -22.70
CA GLN A 104 23.54 -11.68 -23.60
C GLN A 104 22.82 -10.32 -23.58
N SER A 105 23.28 -9.34 -22.80
CA SER A 105 22.58 -8.08 -22.53
C SER A 105 21.13 -8.28 -22.05
N LEU A 106 20.84 -9.34 -21.29
CA LEU A 106 19.50 -9.66 -20.80
C LEU A 106 19.33 -9.39 -19.30
N THR A 107 18.11 -9.11 -18.87
CA THR A 107 17.71 -8.94 -17.47
C THR A 107 16.39 -9.66 -17.18
N CYS A 108 16.25 -10.15 -15.96
CA CYS A 108 15.01 -10.66 -15.40
C CYS A 108 14.66 -9.84 -14.16
N LEU A 109 13.38 -9.56 -13.97
CA LEU A 109 12.85 -8.69 -12.92
C LEU A 109 11.71 -9.38 -12.17
N TRP A 110 11.63 -9.19 -10.86
CA TRP A 110 10.53 -9.68 -10.04
C TRP A 110 10.33 -8.80 -8.81
N ILE A 111 9.12 -8.84 -8.25
CA ILE A 111 8.81 -8.10 -7.02
C ILE A 111 9.24 -8.94 -5.81
N ASN A 112 9.98 -8.34 -4.88
CA ASN A 112 10.38 -8.94 -3.60
C ASN A 112 9.39 -8.62 -2.48
N ARG A 113 8.96 -7.36 -2.42
CA ARG A 113 8.12 -6.84 -1.34
C ARG A 113 7.20 -5.74 -1.86
N VAL A 114 5.98 -5.72 -1.35
CA VAL A 114 5.08 -4.58 -1.42
C VAL A 114 4.71 -4.19 0.00
N SER A 115 4.86 -2.91 0.34
CA SER A 115 4.49 -2.39 1.65
C SER A 115 3.47 -1.27 1.48
N VAL A 116 2.41 -1.32 2.28
CA VAL A 116 1.34 -0.31 2.31
C VAL A 116 1.19 0.17 3.75
N ASP A 117 1.34 1.48 3.95
CA ASP A 117 1.18 2.16 5.23
C ASP A 117 -0.01 3.09 5.18
N ILE A 118 -0.96 2.93 6.10
CA ILE A 118 -2.17 3.76 6.22
C ILE A 118 -2.13 4.50 7.56
N VAL A 119 -2.33 5.81 7.54
CA VAL A 119 -2.28 6.65 8.74
C VAL A 119 -3.52 7.52 8.80
N MET A 120 -4.22 7.45 9.93
CA MET A 120 -5.34 8.33 10.24
C MET A 120 -4.92 9.34 11.31
N ASP A 121 -5.15 10.63 11.07
CA ASP A 121 -4.82 11.71 11.99
C ASP A 121 -6.06 12.58 12.29
N PRO A 122 -6.91 12.18 13.26
CA PRO A 122 -8.19 12.84 13.52
C PRO A 122 -8.09 14.04 14.47
N THR A 123 -8.89 15.06 14.17
CA THR A 123 -9.16 16.21 15.04
C THR A 123 -10.67 16.36 15.21
N ILE A 124 -11.12 16.49 16.45
CA ILE A 124 -12.49 16.87 16.77
C ILE A 124 -12.47 18.35 17.13
N GLN A 125 -13.18 19.15 16.34
CA GLN A 125 -13.46 20.55 16.62
C GLN A 125 -14.82 20.65 17.33
N ILE A 126 -14.92 21.46 18.37
CA ILE A 126 -16.20 21.84 19.00
C ILE A 126 -16.23 23.35 19.11
N ALA A 127 -17.33 23.96 18.70
CA ALA A 127 -17.50 25.40 18.69
C ALA A 127 -17.30 25.99 20.09
N SER A 128 -16.66 27.16 20.14
CA SER A 128 -16.37 27.89 21.39
C SER A 128 -17.62 28.22 22.22
N GLU A 129 -18.78 28.31 21.55
CA GLU A 129 -20.11 28.55 22.07
C GLU A 129 -20.66 27.38 22.92
N HIS A 130 -19.98 26.22 22.86
CA HIS A 130 -20.28 25.04 23.68
C HIS A 130 -19.12 24.75 24.65
N PRO A 131 -19.06 25.43 25.82
CA PRO A 131 -17.96 25.26 26.76
C PRO A 131 -17.84 23.81 27.28
N LYS A 132 -16.61 23.39 27.54
CA LYS A 132 -16.33 22.10 28.19
C LYS A 132 -17.15 21.95 29.47
N GLY A 133 -17.84 20.82 29.60
CA GLY A 133 -18.63 20.46 30.77
C GLY A 133 -20.12 20.79 30.65
N THR A 134 -20.57 21.47 29.60
CA THR A 134 -22.02 21.59 29.31
C THR A 134 -22.58 20.29 28.73
N CYS A 135 -23.90 20.14 28.79
CA CYS A 135 -24.59 19.02 28.15
C CYS A 135 -24.30 18.99 26.65
N GLU A 136 -24.37 20.15 25.99
CA GLU A 136 -24.15 20.30 24.56
C GLU A 136 -22.74 19.85 24.18
N TYR A 137 -21.71 20.29 24.92
CA TYR A 137 -20.34 19.85 24.67
C TYR A 137 -20.19 18.33 24.69
N VAL A 138 -20.79 17.66 25.66
CA VAL A 138 -20.74 16.20 25.79
C VAL A 138 -21.47 15.53 24.62
N ALA A 139 -22.68 15.99 24.29
CA ALA A 139 -23.47 15.43 23.20
C ALA A 139 -22.78 15.57 21.83
N ILE A 140 -22.14 16.72 21.58
CA ILE A 140 -21.39 17.00 20.36
C ILE A 140 -20.13 16.13 20.31
N LEU A 141 -19.37 16.09 21.40
CA LEU A 141 -18.19 15.24 21.49
C LEU A 141 -18.53 13.76 21.23
N GLU A 142 -19.64 13.28 21.77
CA GLU A 142 -20.11 11.92 21.52
C GLU A 142 -20.45 11.70 20.04
N HIS A 143 -21.12 12.64 19.38
CA HIS A 143 -21.41 12.57 17.94
C HIS A 143 -20.13 12.53 17.11
N GLU A 144 -19.23 13.49 17.29
CA GLU A 144 -17.97 13.57 16.53
C GLU A 144 -17.06 12.36 16.80
N SER A 145 -17.11 11.80 18.01
CA SER A 145 -16.38 10.57 18.34
C SER A 145 -16.89 9.34 17.57
N LYS A 146 -18.17 9.30 17.23
CA LYS A 146 -18.72 8.21 16.38
C LYS A 146 -18.19 8.30 14.96
N HIS A 147 -18.02 9.50 14.40
CA HIS A 147 -17.38 9.69 13.10
C HIS A 147 -15.94 9.14 13.11
N VAL A 148 -15.17 9.38 14.18
CA VAL A 148 -13.83 8.78 14.33
C VAL A 148 -13.90 7.26 14.40
N ALA A 149 -14.86 6.70 15.14
CA ALA A 149 -15.04 5.26 15.25
C ALA A 149 -15.42 4.61 13.90
N ILE A 150 -16.25 5.28 13.10
CA ILE A 150 -16.60 4.84 11.74
C ILE A 150 -15.34 4.76 10.87
N ASP A 151 -14.51 5.80 10.87
CA ASP A 151 -13.28 5.81 10.06
C ASP A 151 -12.33 4.68 10.43
N ARG A 152 -12.10 4.47 11.74
CA ARG A 152 -11.28 3.35 12.23
C ARG A 152 -11.85 2.01 11.78
N GLY A 153 -13.15 1.79 12.00
CA GLY A 153 -13.81 0.53 11.63
C GLY A 153 -13.84 0.28 10.11
N VAL A 154 -13.89 1.34 9.29
CA VAL A 154 -13.80 1.20 7.83
C VAL A 154 -12.39 0.81 7.40
N ILE A 155 -11.35 1.47 7.94
CA ILE A 155 -9.96 1.11 7.63
C ILE A 155 -9.71 -0.36 8.01
N GLU A 156 -10.05 -0.74 9.24
CA GLU A 156 -9.89 -2.11 9.74
C GLU A 156 -10.60 -3.15 8.85
N ALA A 157 -11.83 -2.87 8.42
CA ALA A 157 -12.60 -3.78 7.56
C ALA A 157 -12.00 -3.94 6.15
N TYR A 158 -11.20 -2.98 5.67
CA TYR A 158 -10.63 -2.99 4.32
C TYR A 158 -9.17 -3.47 4.27
N LEU A 159 -8.49 -3.68 5.40
CA LEU A 159 -7.09 -4.13 5.44
C LEU A 159 -6.86 -5.41 4.62
N ASP A 160 -7.75 -6.40 4.76
CA ASP A 160 -7.64 -7.66 4.04
C ASP A 160 -7.90 -7.50 2.54
N THR A 161 -8.83 -6.60 2.16
CA THR A 161 -9.09 -6.26 0.75
C THR A 161 -7.86 -5.62 0.11
N ILE A 162 -7.22 -4.68 0.81
CA ILE A 162 -6.00 -4.01 0.35
C ILE A 162 -4.85 -5.00 0.25
N ARG A 163 -4.66 -5.86 1.25
CA ARG A 163 -3.65 -6.92 1.23
C ARG A 163 -3.86 -7.89 0.07
N ALA A 164 -5.10 -8.30 -0.17
CA ALA A 164 -5.46 -9.19 -1.28
C ALA A 164 -5.19 -8.52 -2.63
N ALA A 165 -5.55 -7.24 -2.80
CA ALA A 165 -5.29 -6.49 -4.03
C ALA A 165 -3.78 -6.41 -4.33
N ALA A 166 -2.96 -6.09 -3.33
CA ALA A 166 -1.50 -6.08 -3.47
C ALA A 166 -0.94 -7.47 -3.81
N ALA A 167 -1.37 -8.52 -3.11
CA ALA A 167 -0.92 -9.89 -3.35
C ALA A 167 -1.30 -10.40 -4.76
N GLN A 168 -2.53 -10.13 -5.20
CA GLN A 168 -3.00 -10.48 -6.54
C GLN A 168 -2.23 -9.69 -7.61
N ALA A 169 -1.94 -8.41 -7.38
CA ALA A 169 -1.16 -7.60 -8.31
C ALA A 169 0.26 -8.16 -8.48
N VAL A 170 0.93 -8.49 -7.37
CA VAL A 170 2.25 -9.15 -7.36
C VAL A 170 2.21 -10.46 -8.13
N GLN A 171 1.24 -11.33 -7.83
CA GLN A 171 1.09 -12.63 -8.49
C GLN A 171 0.87 -12.46 -9.99
N LYS A 172 0.06 -11.47 -10.39
CA LYS A 172 -0.26 -11.18 -11.79
C LYS A 172 0.95 -10.65 -12.56
N VAL A 173 1.79 -9.83 -11.93
CA VAL A 173 3.06 -9.36 -12.50
C VAL A 173 4.03 -10.52 -12.69
N GLY A 174 4.22 -11.33 -11.64
CA GLY A 174 5.11 -12.48 -11.66
C GLY A 174 6.56 -12.13 -12.03
N MET A 175 7.22 -13.06 -12.73
CA MET A 175 8.56 -12.86 -13.28
C MET A 175 8.46 -12.17 -14.65
N VAL A 176 9.21 -11.08 -14.82
CA VAL A 176 9.33 -10.36 -16.10
C VAL A 176 10.72 -10.62 -16.67
N GLY A 177 10.80 -11.44 -17.72
CA GLY A 177 12.05 -11.67 -18.42
C GLY A 177 12.15 -13.03 -19.10
N PRO A 178 13.29 -13.30 -19.76
CA PRO A 178 14.39 -12.37 -19.98
C PRO A 178 13.99 -11.22 -20.94
N LYS A 179 14.44 -10.00 -20.65
CA LYS A 179 14.25 -8.80 -21.50
C LYS A 179 15.59 -8.11 -21.78
N PRO A 180 15.71 -7.31 -22.84
CA PRO A 180 16.91 -6.50 -23.05
C PRO A 180 17.17 -5.57 -21.86
N SER A 181 18.42 -5.52 -21.40
CA SER A 181 18.82 -4.84 -20.16
C SER A 181 18.53 -3.34 -20.18
N GLU A 182 18.62 -2.72 -21.35
CA GLU A 182 18.33 -1.31 -21.59
C GLU A 182 16.86 -0.94 -21.29
N THR A 183 15.95 -1.90 -21.35
CA THR A 183 14.52 -1.70 -21.04
C THR A 183 14.17 -1.98 -19.58
N GLY A 184 15.15 -2.37 -18.75
CA GLY A 184 14.90 -2.84 -17.39
C GLY A 184 14.19 -1.82 -16.50
N GLU A 185 14.57 -0.54 -16.55
CA GLU A 185 13.95 0.53 -15.75
C GLU A 185 12.51 0.84 -16.21
N ASP A 186 12.23 0.73 -17.51
CA ASP A 186 10.87 0.88 -18.03
C ASP A 186 9.95 -0.23 -17.49
N PHE A 187 10.46 -1.46 -17.45
CA PHE A 187 9.70 -2.58 -16.88
C PHE A 187 9.51 -2.42 -15.37
N LYS A 188 10.51 -1.97 -14.60
CA LYS A 188 10.33 -1.64 -13.18
C LYS A 188 9.24 -0.60 -12.98
N THR A 189 9.29 0.50 -13.74
CA THR A 189 8.26 1.55 -13.69
C THR A 189 6.86 1.01 -13.98
N LYS A 190 6.72 0.15 -15.01
CA LYS A 190 5.45 -0.48 -15.35
C LYS A 190 4.94 -1.42 -14.24
N MET A 191 5.83 -2.21 -13.66
CA MET A 191 5.51 -3.12 -12.54
C MET A 191 5.01 -2.33 -11.33
N SER A 192 5.74 -1.29 -10.90
CA SER A 192 5.33 -0.46 -9.76
C SER A 192 4.01 0.25 -10.00
N LYS A 193 3.83 0.88 -11.17
CA LYS A 193 2.56 1.56 -11.52
C LYS A 193 1.36 0.62 -11.54
N TYR A 194 1.56 -0.61 -12.02
CA TYR A 194 0.50 -1.61 -12.02
C TYR A 194 0.08 -1.98 -10.59
N VAL A 195 1.04 -2.29 -9.72
CA VAL A 195 0.79 -2.62 -8.32
C VAL A 195 0.13 -1.45 -7.58
N GLU A 196 0.67 -0.24 -7.73
CA GLU A 196 0.12 0.99 -7.15
C GLU A 196 -1.33 1.22 -7.61
N GLY A 197 -1.62 1.02 -8.90
CA GLY A 197 -2.97 1.16 -9.43
C GLY A 197 -3.97 0.16 -8.82
N GLN A 198 -3.56 -1.08 -8.54
CA GLN A 198 -4.42 -2.07 -7.89
C GLN A 198 -4.67 -1.72 -6.41
N ILE A 199 -3.63 -1.30 -5.69
CA ILE A 199 -3.76 -0.84 -4.29
C ILE A 199 -4.67 0.38 -4.22
N LYS A 200 -4.46 1.36 -5.11
CA LYS A 200 -5.29 2.56 -5.19
C LYS A 200 -6.76 2.22 -5.42
N ALA A 201 -7.08 1.28 -6.31
CA ALA A 201 -8.47 0.88 -6.53
C ALA A 201 -9.12 0.32 -5.26
N ALA A 202 -8.40 -0.48 -4.46
CA ALA A 202 -8.89 -0.98 -3.18
C ALA A 202 -9.05 0.16 -2.15
N MET A 203 -8.12 1.12 -2.10
CA MET A 203 -8.24 2.32 -1.27
C MET A 203 -9.46 3.16 -1.66
N ASP A 204 -9.73 3.34 -2.95
CA ASP A 204 -10.88 4.11 -3.44
C ASP A 204 -12.22 3.45 -3.02
N GLN A 205 -12.28 2.12 -2.96
CA GLN A 205 -13.43 1.39 -2.40
C GLN A 205 -13.60 1.64 -0.89
N MET A 206 -12.50 1.64 -0.14
CA MET A 206 -12.51 1.98 1.29
C MET A 206 -13.03 3.41 1.51
N TYR A 207 -12.55 4.38 0.73
CA TYR A 207 -13.02 5.77 0.82
C TYR A 207 -14.52 5.90 0.46
N ALA A 208 -15.00 5.18 -0.55
CA ALA A 208 -16.42 5.18 -0.87
C ALA A 208 -17.28 4.63 0.30
N ALA A 209 -16.84 3.53 0.93
CA ALA A 209 -17.51 2.96 2.10
C ALA A 209 -17.47 3.89 3.31
N ARG A 210 -16.35 4.58 3.53
CA ARG A 210 -16.22 5.64 4.54
C ARG A 210 -17.27 6.71 4.35
N VAL A 211 -17.33 7.32 3.16
CA VAL A 211 -18.28 8.40 2.85
C VAL A 211 -19.71 7.93 3.09
N ALA A 212 -20.06 6.74 2.62
CA ALA A 212 -21.41 6.20 2.81
C ALA A 212 -21.77 6.00 4.31
N ARG A 213 -20.85 5.52 5.14
CA ARG A 213 -21.10 5.29 6.57
C ARG A 213 -21.13 6.59 7.38
N GLN A 214 -20.25 7.54 7.07
CA GLN A 214 -20.26 8.89 7.66
C GLN A 214 -21.60 9.59 7.38
N GLN A 215 -22.06 9.56 6.13
CA GLN A 215 -23.36 10.12 5.73
C GLN A 215 -24.56 9.41 6.37
N ALA A 216 -24.45 8.12 6.66
CA ALA A 216 -25.53 7.39 7.35
C ALA A 216 -25.66 7.80 8.82
N LEU A 217 -24.58 8.24 9.47
CA LEU A 217 -24.60 8.76 10.83
C LEU A 217 -25.23 10.16 10.90
N ASP A 218 -24.89 11.04 9.96
CA ASP A 218 -25.45 12.40 9.83
C ASP A 218 -26.90 12.39 9.29
N SER A 219 -27.78 11.70 10.01
CA SER A 219 -29.20 11.57 9.69
C SER A 219 -30.05 12.51 10.55
N LYS A 220 -31.23 12.89 10.05
CA LYS A 220 -32.19 13.69 10.83
C LYS A 220 -32.52 13.04 12.18
N ALA A 221 -32.68 11.73 12.22
CA ALA A 221 -32.99 11.01 13.46
C ALA A 221 -31.88 11.16 14.50
N GLU A 222 -30.61 11.18 14.05
CA GLU A 222 -29.48 11.41 14.95
C GLU A 222 -29.45 12.84 15.48
N TYR A 223 -29.69 13.84 14.62
CA TYR A 223 -29.77 15.23 15.07
C TYR A 223 -30.95 15.49 16.02
N ASP A 224 -32.13 14.92 15.73
CA ASP A 224 -33.29 15.02 16.62
C ASP A 224 -32.99 14.36 17.98
N ARG A 225 -32.27 13.23 17.99
CA ARG A 225 -31.81 12.57 19.23
C ARG A 225 -30.86 13.47 20.02
N ILE A 226 -29.87 14.08 19.37
CA ILE A 226 -28.90 14.98 20.02
C ILE A 226 -29.60 16.21 20.57
N ALA A 227 -30.47 16.86 19.78
CA ALA A 227 -31.23 18.03 20.19
C ALA A 227 -32.16 17.75 21.39
N ALA A 228 -32.66 16.51 21.51
CA ALA A 228 -33.49 16.10 22.63
C ALA A 228 -32.70 15.80 23.92
N GLN A 229 -31.36 15.61 23.86
CA GLN A 229 -30.55 15.27 25.04
C GLN A 229 -30.33 16.44 26.00
N CYS A 230 -30.34 17.67 25.49
CA CYS A 230 -30.06 18.87 26.27
C CYS A 230 -31.29 19.77 26.31
N PRO A 231 -32.18 19.65 27.31
CA PRO A 231 -33.33 20.51 27.48
C PRO A 231 -32.88 21.96 27.69
N LYS A 232 -33.51 22.91 26.99
CA LYS A 232 -33.25 24.34 27.20
C LYS A 232 -33.61 24.72 28.65
N GLY A 233 -32.59 24.94 29.49
CA GLY A 233 -32.74 25.48 30.86
C GLY A 233 -32.10 24.68 32.00
N GLY A 234 -31.32 23.63 31.74
CA GLY A 234 -30.61 22.88 32.79
C GLY A 234 -29.12 23.26 32.88
N GLN A 235 -28.81 24.37 33.57
CA GLN A 235 -27.49 24.62 34.16
C GLN A 235 -27.56 24.36 35.66
#